data_AF-A0A7C9TW37-F1
#
_entry.id   AF-A0A7C9TW37-F1
#
_cell.length_a   1.000
_cell.length_b   1.000
_cell.length_c   1.000
_cell.angle_alpha   90.00
_cell.angle_beta   90.00
_cell.angle_gamma   90.00
#
_symmetry.space_group_name_H-M   'P 1'
#
loop_
_entity.id
_entity.type
_entity.pdbx_description
1 polymer ?
#
loop_
_entity_poly.entity_id
_entity_poly.type
_entity_poly.pdbx_seq_one_letter_code
_entity_poly.pdbx_strand_id
1 'polypeptide(L)'
;MTDLIGDILVKIGSLKSPLPEDFESLETYTVKKVSDADTIDAIAPSGEEITVRFVYIDAPETPKGWGYKRLEDANKDNRFYQTQFKWGEEGKRRAKQLIEESNNRVKLRVTDIDTRYGRRIAEVYLLDGTFMQHLLVKEGLANIYYDYFYKCPRELGIILLLAEAEAERNKQGLWQESRSEFISPWLFRSLKSKQKKLIKDPEESRKLLEEVQLLAKDWEANRITQAEFEENFKQILK
;
A
#
# COMPACT_ATOMS: atom_id res chain seq x y z
N MET A 1 -25.01 -7.91 -22.31
CA MET A 1 -24.62 -6.65 -21.62
C MET A 1 -23.47 -6.90 -20.64
N THR A 2 -23.52 -7.97 -19.85
CA THR A 2 -22.41 -8.47 -19.01
C THR A 2 -21.14 -8.79 -19.80
N ASP A 3 -21.27 -9.36 -20.99
CA ASP A 3 -20.12 -9.72 -21.83
C ASP A 3 -19.40 -8.49 -22.40
N LEU A 4 -20.14 -7.44 -22.75
CA LEU A 4 -19.56 -6.17 -23.22
C LEU A 4 -18.79 -5.45 -22.11
N ILE A 5 -19.31 -5.46 -20.87
CA ILE A 5 -18.59 -4.92 -19.70
C ILE A 5 -17.36 -5.77 -19.40
N GLY A 6 -17.47 -7.09 -19.52
CA GLY A 6 -16.35 -8.02 -19.43
C GLY A 6 -15.24 -7.70 -20.44
N ASP A 7 -15.60 -7.58 -21.72
CA ASP A 7 -14.66 -7.30 -22.82
C ASP A 7 -14.06 -5.89 -22.74
N ILE A 8 -14.85 -4.89 -22.32
CA ILE A 8 -14.35 -3.54 -22.06
C ILE A 8 -13.34 -3.58 -20.90
N LEU A 9 -13.63 -4.28 -19.80
CA LEU A 9 -12.71 -4.40 -18.68
C LEU A 9 -11.45 -5.21 -19.04
N VAL A 10 -11.55 -6.24 -19.89
CA VAL A 10 -10.38 -6.98 -20.40
C VAL A 10 -9.51 -6.08 -21.28
N LYS A 11 -10.12 -5.31 -22.19
CA LYS A 11 -9.38 -4.33 -23.02
C LYS A 11 -8.79 -3.18 -22.19
N ILE A 12 -9.51 -2.70 -21.19
CA ILE A 12 -9.04 -1.66 -20.28
C ILE A 12 -7.92 -2.18 -19.37
N GLY A 13 -8.02 -3.41 -18.85
CA GLY A 13 -6.96 -4.06 -18.07
C GLY A 13 -5.68 -4.33 -18.87
N SER A 14 -5.77 -4.31 -20.21
CA SER A 14 -4.62 -4.36 -21.11
C SER A 14 -4.01 -2.99 -21.45
N LEU A 15 -4.61 -1.88 -20.97
CA LEU A 15 -4.01 -0.54 -21.11
C LEU A 15 -2.73 -0.49 -20.29
N LYS A 16 -1.61 -0.28 -20.99
CA LYS A 16 -0.37 0.12 -20.33
C LYS A 16 -0.60 1.47 -19.67
N SER A 17 -0.06 1.65 -18.47
CA SER A 17 -0.01 2.97 -17.83
C SER A 17 0.59 3.96 -18.82
N PRO A 18 -0.02 5.15 -19.00
CA PRO A 18 0.57 6.18 -19.84
C PRO A 18 1.94 6.53 -19.26
N LEU A 19 2.94 6.62 -20.15
CA LEU A 19 4.24 7.14 -19.77
C LEU A 19 4.15 8.66 -19.65
N PRO A 20 4.84 9.24 -18.66
CA PRO A 20 4.94 10.69 -18.61
C PRO A 20 5.76 11.19 -19.81
N GLU A 21 5.43 12.38 -20.33
CA GLU A 21 6.08 12.94 -21.53
C GLU A 21 7.60 13.10 -21.36
N ASP A 22 8.05 13.35 -20.13
CA ASP A 22 9.44 13.50 -19.75
C ASP A 22 10.14 12.18 -19.38
N PHE A 23 9.50 11.02 -19.58
CA PHE A 23 10.02 9.70 -19.19
C PHE A 23 11.46 9.45 -19.64
N GLU A 24 11.79 9.80 -20.90
CA GLU A 24 13.14 9.57 -21.43
C GLU A 24 14.20 10.42 -20.72
N SER A 25 13.83 11.62 -20.26
CA SER A 25 14.70 12.54 -19.54
C SER A 25 14.78 12.29 -18.03
N LEU A 26 13.94 11.42 -17.47
CA LEU A 26 13.99 11.09 -16.04
C LEU A 26 15.33 10.45 -15.68
N GLU A 27 15.90 10.92 -14.57
CA GLU A 27 17.12 10.36 -14.01
C GLU A 27 16.92 8.89 -13.60
N THR A 28 17.96 8.10 -13.82
CA THR A 28 17.98 6.69 -13.42
C THR A 28 18.71 6.50 -12.12
N TYR A 29 18.05 5.83 -11.18
CA TYR A 29 18.56 5.53 -9.84
C TYR A 29 18.90 4.05 -9.72
N THR A 30 19.93 3.72 -8.96
CA THR A 30 20.26 2.33 -8.61
C THR A 30 19.59 1.97 -7.29
N VAL A 31 18.72 0.97 -7.28
CA VAL A 31 18.05 0.53 -6.06
C VAL A 31 19.02 -0.29 -5.20
N LYS A 32 19.24 0.16 -3.96
CA LYS A 32 20.08 -0.52 -2.97
C LYS A 32 19.27 -1.50 -2.13
N LYS A 33 18.02 -1.15 -1.82
CA LYS A 33 17.15 -1.94 -0.94
C LYS A 33 15.67 -1.68 -1.22
N VAL A 34 14.88 -2.74 -1.17
CA VAL A 34 13.41 -2.66 -1.07
C VAL A 34 13.04 -2.83 0.39
N SER A 35 12.56 -1.75 1.01
CA SER A 35 12.20 -1.74 2.43
C SER A 35 10.84 -2.40 2.65
N ASP A 36 9.83 -1.92 1.92
CA ASP A 36 8.44 -2.40 1.86
C ASP A 36 7.94 -2.26 0.40
N ALA A 37 6.73 -2.73 0.04
CA ALA A 37 6.26 -2.74 -1.35
C ALA A 37 6.10 -1.34 -1.98
N ASP A 38 6.09 -0.29 -1.18
CA ASP A 38 5.93 1.11 -1.60
C ASP A 38 7.14 1.99 -1.21
N THR A 39 8.24 1.39 -0.74
CA THR A 39 9.38 2.16 -0.20
C THR A 39 10.70 1.49 -0.54
N ILE A 40 11.59 2.23 -1.20
CA ILE A 40 12.93 1.77 -1.60
C ILE A 40 14.00 2.76 -1.12
N ASP A 41 15.22 2.25 -0.92
CA ASP A 41 16.42 3.07 -0.78
C ASP A 41 17.20 2.98 -2.10
N ALA A 42 17.62 4.12 -2.65
CA ALA A 42 18.23 4.21 -3.97
C ALA A 42 19.40 5.19 -3.99
N ILE A 43 20.28 5.03 -4.97
CA ILE A 43 21.47 5.86 -5.21
C ILE A 43 21.22 6.66 -6.47
N ALA A 44 21.26 7.99 -6.34
CA ALA A 44 21.15 8.94 -7.44
C ALA A 44 22.38 8.89 -8.36
N PRO A 45 22.29 9.39 -9.61
CA PRO A 45 23.47 9.56 -10.47
C PRO A 45 24.59 10.39 -9.83
N SER A 46 24.24 11.32 -8.94
CA SER A 46 25.19 12.13 -8.15
C SER A 46 25.95 11.33 -7.09
N GLY A 47 25.52 10.10 -6.78
CA GLY A 47 26.04 9.29 -5.67
C GLY A 47 25.30 9.49 -4.34
N GLU A 48 24.31 10.38 -4.27
CA GLU A 48 23.48 10.59 -3.08
C GLU A 48 22.59 9.37 -2.80
N GLU A 49 22.60 8.89 -1.55
CA GLU A 49 21.63 7.88 -1.08
C GLU A 49 20.34 8.57 -0.64
N ILE A 50 19.21 8.13 -1.20
CA ILE A 50 17.88 8.64 -0.89
C ILE A 50 16.92 7.52 -0.53
N THR A 51 15.95 7.80 0.33
CA THR A 51 14.78 6.93 0.53
C THR A 51 13.61 7.49 -0.29
N VAL A 52 12.96 6.62 -1.05
CA VAL A 52 11.87 6.95 -1.96
C VAL A 52 10.60 6.26 -1.49
N ARG A 53 9.55 7.06 -1.25
CA ARG A 53 8.19 6.59 -0.98
C ARG A 53 7.37 6.71 -2.26
N PHE A 54 6.70 5.63 -2.63
CA PHE A 54 5.89 5.58 -3.83
C PHE A 54 4.64 6.42 -3.58
N VAL A 55 4.41 7.42 -4.44
CA VAL A 55 3.24 8.28 -4.34
C VAL A 55 1.96 7.52 -4.78
N TYR A 56 0.80 7.97 -4.30
CA TYR A 56 -0.56 7.44 -4.57
C TYR A 56 -0.92 6.09 -3.96
N ILE A 57 0.03 5.34 -3.40
CA ILE A 57 -0.25 4.02 -2.82
C ILE A 57 0.28 3.88 -1.40
N ASP A 58 -0.25 2.88 -0.70
CA ASP A 58 0.22 2.47 0.62
C ASP A 58 0.19 0.94 0.70
N ALA A 59 1.34 0.34 0.99
CA ALA A 59 1.52 -1.09 1.09
C ALA A 59 1.21 -1.59 2.51
N PRO A 60 0.68 -2.81 2.66
CA PRO A 60 0.58 -3.46 3.96
C PRO A 60 1.94 -3.55 4.67
N GLU A 61 1.92 -3.47 6.00
CA GLU A 61 3.16 -3.42 6.79
C GLU A 61 3.88 -4.78 6.80
N THR A 62 5.21 -4.76 6.90
CA THR A 62 6.03 -5.94 7.22
C THR A 62 6.27 -6.07 8.73
N PRO A 63 6.54 -7.29 9.25
CA PRO A 63 6.98 -7.45 10.64
C PRO A 63 8.23 -6.61 10.90
N LYS A 64 8.19 -5.74 11.91
CA LYS A 64 9.32 -4.83 12.21
C LYS A 64 10.30 -5.44 13.22
N GLY A 65 9.88 -6.44 14.00
CA GLY A 65 10.74 -7.13 14.95
C GLY A 65 11.16 -6.22 16.12
N TRP A 66 12.43 -5.79 16.17
CA TRP A 66 12.98 -5.09 17.33
C TRP A 66 12.14 -3.86 17.74
N GLY A 67 11.80 -3.75 19.03
CA GLY A 67 10.92 -2.69 19.55
C GLY A 67 9.41 -2.87 19.28
N TYR A 68 9.01 -3.90 18.52
CA TYR A 68 7.61 -4.32 18.31
C TYR A 68 7.37 -5.80 18.63
N LYS A 69 8.42 -6.59 18.83
CA LYS A 69 8.34 -8.06 18.99
C LYS A 69 7.31 -8.50 20.02
N ARG A 70 7.32 -7.94 21.23
CA ARG A 70 6.33 -8.30 22.26
C ARG A 70 4.89 -8.03 21.81
N LEU A 71 4.65 -6.93 21.09
CA LEU A 71 3.32 -6.59 20.56
C LEU A 71 2.93 -7.53 19.40
N GLU A 72 3.85 -7.79 18.48
CA GLU A 72 3.64 -8.68 17.34
C GLU A 72 3.39 -10.12 17.80
N ASP A 73 4.18 -10.62 18.76
CA ASP A 73 4.00 -11.95 19.36
C ASP A 73 2.64 -12.06 20.08
N ALA A 74 2.19 -11.00 20.77
CA ALA A 74 0.88 -10.96 21.43
C ALA A 74 -0.31 -10.92 20.44
N ASN A 75 -0.07 -10.50 19.19
CA ASN A 75 -1.09 -10.40 18.15
C ASN A 75 -0.89 -11.43 17.02
N LYS A 76 -0.11 -12.48 17.24
CA LYS A 76 0.20 -13.49 16.20
C LYS A 76 -1.05 -14.17 15.61
N ASP A 77 -2.12 -14.29 16.41
CA ASP A 77 -3.39 -14.91 16.03
C ASP A 77 -4.44 -13.87 15.59
N ASN A 78 -4.07 -12.57 15.63
CA ASN A 78 -4.94 -11.48 15.19
C ASN A 78 -4.93 -11.40 13.65
N ARG A 79 -6.10 -11.52 13.03
CA ARG A 79 -6.25 -11.50 11.56
C ARG A 79 -5.71 -10.21 10.94
N PHE A 80 -5.88 -9.03 11.56
CA PHE A 80 -5.30 -7.79 11.02
C PHE A 80 -3.78 -7.84 10.94
N TYR A 81 -3.11 -8.44 11.93
CA TYR A 81 -1.66 -8.59 11.90
C TYR A 81 -1.23 -9.63 10.86
N GLN A 82 -1.92 -10.78 10.81
CA GLN A 82 -1.62 -11.84 9.85
C GLN A 82 -1.78 -11.37 8.41
N THR A 83 -2.89 -10.72 8.09
CA THR A 83 -3.17 -10.26 6.72
C THR A 83 -2.24 -9.12 6.32
N GLN A 84 -1.95 -8.17 7.22
CA GLN A 84 -0.98 -7.11 6.97
C GLN A 84 0.41 -7.67 6.66
N PHE A 85 0.93 -8.56 7.51
CA PHE A 85 2.28 -9.10 7.33
C PHE A 85 2.39 -10.03 6.13
N LYS A 86 1.36 -10.85 5.87
CA LYS A 86 1.28 -11.70 4.68
C LYS A 86 1.39 -10.85 3.41
N TRP A 87 0.50 -9.86 3.24
CA TRP A 87 0.46 -9.06 2.02
C TRP A 87 1.61 -8.06 1.93
N GLY A 88 2.17 -7.62 3.07
CA GLY A 88 3.35 -6.77 3.12
C GLY A 88 4.60 -7.51 2.61
N GLU A 89 4.80 -8.75 3.04
CA GLU A 89 5.92 -9.58 2.55
C GLU A 89 5.74 -9.99 1.08
N GLU A 90 4.53 -10.36 0.65
CA GLU A 90 4.25 -10.67 -0.76
C GLU A 90 4.46 -9.44 -1.67
N GLY A 91 3.97 -8.27 -1.24
CA GLY A 91 4.18 -7.02 -1.96
C GLY A 91 5.67 -6.65 -2.05
N LYS A 92 6.40 -6.77 -0.95
CA LYS A 92 7.84 -6.52 -0.92
C LYS A 92 8.61 -7.48 -1.82
N ARG A 93 8.28 -8.77 -1.80
CA ARG A 93 8.87 -9.79 -2.67
C ARG A 93 8.62 -9.45 -4.13
N ARG A 94 7.40 -9.03 -4.47
CA ARG A 94 7.05 -8.64 -5.85
C ARG A 94 7.76 -7.37 -6.30
N ALA A 95 7.78 -6.31 -5.49
CA ALA A 95 8.50 -5.08 -5.79
C ALA A 95 9.99 -5.34 -6.02
N LYS A 96 10.59 -6.19 -5.18
CA LYS A 96 11.98 -6.65 -5.34
C LYS A 96 12.20 -7.38 -6.67
N GLN A 97 11.35 -8.35 -7.00
CA GLN A 97 11.42 -9.08 -8.26
C GLN A 97 11.38 -8.14 -9.48
N LEU A 98 10.42 -7.21 -9.51
CA LEU A 98 10.28 -6.23 -10.60
C LEU A 98 11.53 -5.35 -10.77
N ILE A 99 12.10 -4.92 -9.66
CA ILE A 99 13.31 -4.09 -9.65
C ILE A 99 14.52 -4.90 -10.12
N GLU A 100 14.66 -6.15 -9.68
CA GLU A 100 15.73 -7.06 -10.11
C GLU A 100 15.65 -7.36 -11.62
N GLU A 101 14.44 -7.61 -12.15
CA GLU A 101 14.17 -7.78 -13.58
C GLU A 101 14.51 -6.51 -14.40
N SER A 102 14.44 -5.34 -13.76
CA SER A 102 14.89 -4.05 -14.31
C SER A 102 16.37 -3.74 -13.99
N ASN A 103 17.19 -4.77 -13.75
CA ASN A 103 18.63 -4.68 -13.42
C ASN A 103 18.92 -3.79 -12.20
N ASN A 104 18.07 -3.81 -11.19
CA ASN A 104 18.13 -2.96 -9.99
C ASN A 104 18.11 -1.46 -10.30
N ARG A 105 17.47 -1.05 -11.41
CA ARG A 105 17.40 0.34 -11.84
C ARG A 105 15.97 0.79 -12.04
N VAL A 106 15.69 2.03 -11.62
CA VAL A 106 14.38 2.68 -11.75
C VAL A 106 14.56 4.12 -12.22
N LYS A 107 13.54 4.64 -12.90
CA LYS A 107 13.39 6.08 -13.19
C LYS A 107 12.41 6.68 -12.20
N LEU A 108 12.76 7.84 -11.64
CA LEU A 108 11.95 8.51 -10.63
C LEU A 108 11.45 9.86 -11.14
N ARG A 109 10.15 10.12 -10.97
CA ARG A 109 9.60 11.47 -11.03
C ARG A 109 9.23 11.90 -9.62
N VAL A 110 10.09 12.71 -9.02
CA VAL A 110 9.89 13.21 -7.64
C VAL A 110 8.83 14.30 -7.66
N THR A 111 7.74 14.07 -6.92
CA THR A 111 6.58 14.98 -6.86
C THR A 111 6.58 15.83 -5.60
N ASP A 112 7.20 15.35 -4.52
CA ASP A 112 7.20 16.02 -3.23
C ASP A 112 8.35 15.50 -2.33
N ILE A 113 8.53 16.13 -1.18
CA ILE A 113 9.47 15.67 -0.14
C ILE A 113 8.71 15.57 1.18
N ASP A 114 8.78 14.39 1.79
CA ASP A 114 8.32 14.19 3.16
C ASP A 114 9.28 14.86 4.13
N THR A 115 8.94 16.08 4.57
CA THR A 115 9.77 16.90 5.46
C THR A 115 9.97 16.29 6.85
N ARG A 116 9.15 15.30 7.25
CA ARG A 116 9.28 14.65 8.57
C ARG A 116 10.40 13.61 8.59
N TYR A 117 10.56 12.87 7.49
CA TYR A 117 11.50 11.75 7.39
C TYR A 117 12.59 11.95 6.33
N GLY A 118 12.52 13.03 5.55
CA GLY A 118 13.44 13.32 4.45
C GLY A 118 13.26 12.42 3.22
N ARG A 119 12.12 11.74 3.09
CA ARG A 119 11.86 10.81 1.97
C ARG A 119 11.46 11.60 0.73
N ARG A 120 11.98 11.21 -0.44
CA ARG A 120 11.45 11.67 -1.73
C ARG A 120 10.12 10.96 -1.98
N ILE A 121 9.06 11.71 -2.26
CA ILE A 121 7.77 11.15 -2.68
C ILE A 121 7.79 11.16 -4.20
N ALA A 122 7.69 9.98 -4.82
CA ALA A 122 7.93 9.85 -6.26
C ALA A 122 7.02 8.83 -6.93
N GLU A 123 6.77 9.07 -8.21
CA GLU A 123 6.34 8.04 -9.14
C GLU A 123 7.55 7.21 -9.56
N VAL A 124 7.37 5.88 -9.62
CA VAL A 124 8.47 4.95 -9.84
C VAL A 124 8.20 4.11 -11.07
N TYR A 125 9.10 4.20 -12.04
CA TYR A 125 9.02 3.50 -13.31
C TYR A 125 10.22 2.55 -13.45
N LEU A 126 9.97 1.35 -13.96
CA LEU A 126 11.04 0.48 -14.46
C LEU A 126 11.61 1.05 -15.77
N LEU A 127 12.76 0.53 -16.20
CA LEU A 127 13.44 1.04 -17.39
C LEU A 127 12.65 0.82 -18.70
N ASP A 128 11.75 -0.17 -18.72
CA ASP A 128 10.85 -0.44 -19.85
C ASP A 128 9.58 0.44 -19.84
N GLY A 129 9.47 1.34 -18.87
CA GLY A 129 8.33 2.22 -18.70
C GLY A 129 7.22 1.66 -17.81
N THR A 130 7.36 0.46 -17.25
CA THR A 130 6.36 -0.09 -16.33
C THR A 130 6.21 0.79 -15.09
N PHE A 131 5.00 1.34 -14.88
CA PHE A 131 4.66 2.10 -13.68
C PHE A 131 4.43 1.14 -12.50
N MET A 132 5.32 1.17 -11.51
CA MET A 132 5.32 0.17 -10.43
C MET A 132 4.05 0.23 -9.57
N GLN A 133 3.57 1.43 -9.25
CA GLN A 133 2.35 1.59 -8.44
C GLN A 133 1.12 0.95 -9.09
N HIS A 134 0.96 1.10 -10.42
CA HIS A 134 -0.13 0.46 -11.15
C HIS A 134 -0.08 -1.06 -11.02
N LEU A 135 1.10 -1.66 -11.20
CA LEU A 135 1.25 -3.11 -11.13
C LEU A 135 0.98 -3.66 -9.72
N LEU A 136 1.48 -2.97 -8.69
CA LEU A 136 1.23 -3.35 -7.30
C LEU A 136 -0.26 -3.26 -6.92
N VAL A 137 -0.98 -2.23 -7.37
CA VAL A 137 -2.43 -2.11 -7.15
C VAL A 137 -3.17 -3.20 -7.93
N LYS A 138 -2.81 -3.43 -9.19
CA LYS A 138 -3.43 -4.44 -10.06
C LYS A 138 -3.30 -5.87 -9.49
N GLU A 139 -2.17 -6.16 -8.86
CA GLU A 139 -1.92 -7.46 -8.21
C GLU A 139 -2.48 -7.51 -6.76
N GLY A 140 -3.14 -6.45 -6.29
CA GLY A 140 -3.72 -6.38 -4.94
C GLY A 140 -2.68 -6.32 -3.82
N LEU A 141 -1.50 -5.76 -4.08
CA LEU A 141 -0.36 -5.71 -3.16
C LEU A 141 -0.17 -4.33 -2.49
N ALA A 142 -0.99 -3.35 -2.87
CA ALA A 142 -1.06 -2.03 -2.24
C ALA A 142 -2.48 -1.45 -2.36
N ASN A 143 -2.88 -0.63 -1.38
CA ASN A 143 -4.09 0.18 -1.46
C ASN A 143 -3.79 1.53 -2.14
N ILE A 144 -4.76 2.08 -2.85
CA ILE A 144 -4.69 3.49 -3.27
C ILE A 144 -4.78 4.36 -2.00
N TYR A 145 -3.85 5.31 -1.87
CA TYR A 145 -3.85 6.28 -0.79
C TYR A 145 -4.51 7.58 -1.24
N TYR A 146 -5.83 7.65 -1.02
CA TYR A 146 -6.72 8.68 -1.54
C TYR A 146 -6.37 10.11 -1.10
N ASP A 147 -5.73 10.28 0.06
CA ASP A 147 -5.34 11.59 0.61
C ASP A 147 -4.43 12.39 -0.33
N TYR A 148 -3.64 11.73 -1.20
CA TYR A 148 -2.77 12.42 -2.18
C TYR A 148 -3.28 12.32 -3.62
N PHE A 149 -4.44 11.70 -3.82
CA PHE A 149 -4.95 11.42 -5.16
C PHE A 149 -5.37 12.68 -5.91
N TYR A 150 -5.70 13.77 -5.20
CA TYR A 150 -5.96 15.07 -5.81
C TYR A 150 -4.75 15.68 -6.54
N LYS A 151 -3.52 15.21 -6.23
CA LYS A 151 -2.29 15.60 -6.94
C LYS A 151 -1.96 14.65 -8.10
N CYS A 152 -2.70 13.55 -8.26
CA CYS A 152 -2.44 12.55 -9.27
C CYS A 152 -2.85 13.06 -10.67
N PRO A 153 -1.98 12.98 -11.68
CA PRO A 153 -2.39 13.19 -13.07
C PRO A 153 -3.60 12.34 -13.40
N ARG A 154 -4.58 12.93 -14.09
CA ARG A 154 -5.90 12.31 -14.31
C ARG A 154 -5.79 10.91 -14.91
N GLU A 155 -4.91 10.73 -15.87
CA GLU A 155 -4.75 9.47 -16.60
C GLU A 155 -4.13 8.38 -15.72
N LEU A 156 -3.17 8.73 -14.85
CA LEU A 156 -2.63 7.80 -13.85
C LEU A 156 -3.68 7.44 -12.81
N GLY A 157 -4.48 8.42 -12.38
CA GLY A 157 -5.57 8.19 -11.44
C GLY A 157 -6.62 7.21 -12.00
N ILE A 158 -7.02 7.41 -13.26
CA ILE A 158 -7.95 6.49 -13.94
C ILE A 158 -7.37 5.06 -13.98
N ILE A 159 -6.09 4.91 -14.35
CA ILE A 159 -5.44 3.60 -14.43
C ILE A 159 -5.33 2.91 -13.06
N LEU A 160 -5.00 3.66 -11.99
CA LEU A 160 -4.96 3.10 -10.63
C LEU A 160 -6.34 2.63 -10.18
N LEU A 161 -7.39 3.42 -10.38
CA LEU A 161 -8.76 3.04 -10.00
C LEU A 161 -9.25 1.81 -10.77
N LEU A 162 -8.92 1.71 -12.06
CA LEU A 162 -9.26 0.54 -12.87
C LEU A 162 -8.52 -0.71 -12.42
N ALA A 163 -7.24 -0.58 -12.08
CA ALA A 163 -6.44 -1.67 -11.52
C ALA A 163 -6.98 -2.14 -10.16
N GLU A 164 -7.43 -1.21 -9.31
CA GLU A 164 -8.05 -1.55 -8.03
C GLU A 164 -9.35 -2.34 -8.25
N ALA A 165 -10.23 -1.85 -9.14
CA ALA A 165 -11.47 -2.54 -9.48
C ALA A 165 -11.25 -3.93 -10.12
N GLU A 166 -10.21 -4.09 -10.95
CA GLU A 166 -9.81 -5.37 -11.52
C GLU A 166 -9.32 -6.33 -10.41
N ALA A 167 -8.48 -5.84 -9.50
CA ALA A 167 -7.95 -6.60 -8.38
C ALA A 167 -9.08 -7.05 -7.43
N GLU A 168 -10.03 -6.17 -7.12
CA GLU A 168 -11.22 -6.48 -6.30
C GLU A 168 -12.09 -7.54 -6.98
N ARG A 169 -12.46 -7.33 -8.25
CA ARG A 169 -13.30 -8.27 -9.01
C ARG A 169 -12.68 -9.66 -9.09
N ASN A 170 -11.36 -9.73 -9.26
CA ASN A 170 -10.62 -10.97 -9.41
C ASN A 170 -10.11 -11.53 -8.08
N LYS A 171 -10.46 -10.91 -6.94
CA LYS A 171 -9.98 -11.26 -5.60
C LYS A 171 -8.45 -11.47 -5.58
N GLN A 172 -7.71 -10.50 -6.10
CA GLN A 172 -6.25 -10.53 -6.10
C GLN A 172 -5.69 -9.99 -4.79
N GLY A 173 -4.59 -10.56 -4.32
CA GLY A 173 -3.88 -10.03 -3.16
C GLY A 173 -4.78 -9.77 -1.94
N LEU A 174 -4.70 -8.55 -1.40
CA LEU A 174 -5.49 -8.05 -0.28
C LEU A 174 -7.01 -8.21 -0.45
N TRP A 175 -7.52 -8.26 -1.69
CA TRP A 175 -8.95 -8.44 -2.00
C TRP A 175 -9.45 -9.88 -1.80
N GLN A 176 -8.58 -10.80 -1.39
CA GLN A 176 -8.97 -12.14 -0.92
C GLN A 176 -9.47 -12.14 0.52
N GLU A 177 -9.02 -11.18 1.31
CA GLU A 177 -9.38 -11.09 2.73
C GLU A 177 -10.76 -10.43 2.88
N SER A 178 -11.49 -10.78 3.94
CA SER A 178 -12.76 -10.12 4.22
C SER A 178 -12.55 -8.72 4.80
N ARG A 179 -13.59 -7.86 4.71
CA ARG A 179 -13.57 -6.50 5.29
C ARG A 179 -13.34 -6.50 6.81
N SER A 180 -13.64 -7.60 7.49
CA SER A 180 -13.42 -7.76 8.92
C SER A 180 -12.03 -8.31 9.30
N GLU A 181 -11.25 -8.79 8.32
CA GLU A 181 -9.94 -9.39 8.52
C GLU A 181 -8.78 -8.55 7.96
N PHE A 182 -9.06 -7.61 7.08
CA PHE A 182 -8.08 -6.66 6.54
C PHE A 182 -8.57 -5.22 6.69
N ILE A 183 -7.73 -4.39 7.28
CA ILE A 183 -7.88 -2.93 7.32
C ILE A 183 -6.75 -2.29 6.52
N SER A 184 -6.96 -1.08 6.02
CA SER A 184 -5.95 -0.37 5.26
C SER A 184 -4.67 -0.11 6.07
N PRO A 185 -3.50 0.01 5.43
CA PRO A 185 -2.22 0.08 6.14
C PRO A 185 -2.11 1.32 7.05
N TRP A 186 -2.69 2.46 6.68
CA TRP A 186 -2.72 3.65 7.53
C TRP A 186 -3.54 3.48 8.83
N LEU A 187 -4.65 2.75 8.77
CA LEU A 187 -5.42 2.39 9.97
C LEU A 187 -4.65 1.39 10.83
N PHE A 188 -4.04 0.38 10.20
CA PHE A 188 -3.23 -0.61 10.91
C PHE A 188 -2.05 0.02 11.64
N ARG A 189 -1.30 0.94 11.00
CA ARG A 189 -0.22 1.69 11.64
C ARG A 189 -0.72 2.47 12.86
N SER A 190 -1.90 3.07 12.77
CA SER A 190 -2.50 3.83 13.86
C SER A 190 -2.88 2.93 15.04
N LEU A 191 -3.51 1.78 14.77
CA LEU A 191 -3.84 0.75 15.75
C LEU A 191 -2.58 0.20 16.43
N LYS A 192 -1.59 -0.23 15.64
CA LYS A 192 -0.30 -0.76 16.13
C LYS A 192 0.43 0.25 17.02
N SER A 193 0.37 1.54 16.67
CA SER A 193 0.93 2.63 17.48
C SER A 193 0.19 2.82 18.82
N LYS A 194 -1.15 2.80 18.83
CA LYS A 194 -1.95 2.88 20.06
C LYS A 194 -1.70 1.67 20.96
N GLN A 195 -1.75 0.45 20.43
CA GLN A 195 -1.48 -0.76 21.20
C GLN A 195 -0.06 -0.80 21.78
N LYS A 196 0.94 -0.27 21.06
CA LYS A 196 2.30 -0.15 21.59
C LYS A 196 2.36 0.75 22.84
N LYS A 197 1.56 1.82 22.90
CA LYS A 197 1.46 2.68 24.09
C LYS A 197 0.78 1.94 25.26
N LEU A 198 -0.18 1.06 24.94
CA LEU A 198 -0.91 0.23 25.90
C LEU A 198 -0.19 -1.07 26.26
N ILE A 199 1.06 -1.29 25.84
CA ILE A 199 1.74 -2.59 26.04
C ILE A 199 1.94 -2.98 27.53
N LYS A 200 1.83 -2.00 28.44
CA LYS A 200 1.88 -2.20 29.89
C LYS A 200 0.49 -2.42 30.52
N ASP A 201 -0.58 -2.29 29.75
CA ASP A 201 -1.97 -2.47 30.15
C ASP A 201 -2.67 -3.48 29.20
N PRO A 202 -2.53 -4.78 29.48
CA PRO A 202 -3.07 -5.83 28.61
C PRO A 202 -4.60 -5.81 28.52
N GLU A 203 -5.29 -5.37 29.58
CA GLU A 203 -6.76 -5.34 29.59
C GLU A 203 -7.28 -4.26 28.66
N GLU A 204 -6.73 -3.04 28.77
CA GLU A 204 -7.12 -1.94 27.88
C GLU A 204 -6.73 -2.24 26.43
N SER A 205 -5.56 -2.86 26.20
CA SER A 205 -5.17 -3.30 24.86
C SER A 205 -6.11 -4.38 24.28
N ARG A 206 -6.67 -5.26 25.11
CA ARG A 206 -7.63 -6.28 24.67
C ARG A 206 -8.97 -5.65 24.34
N LYS A 207 -9.47 -4.76 25.21
CA LYS A 207 -10.72 -4.04 25.00
C LYS A 207 -10.68 -3.22 23.70
N LEU A 208 -9.57 -2.52 23.45
CA LEU A 208 -9.34 -1.79 22.20
C LEU A 208 -9.50 -2.71 20.97
N LEU A 209 -8.91 -3.90 21.00
CA LEU A 209 -9.03 -4.86 19.89
C LEU A 209 -10.46 -5.35 19.70
N GLU A 210 -11.17 -5.63 20.80
CA GLU A 210 -12.57 -6.09 20.75
C GLU A 210 -13.48 -5.03 20.13
N GLU A 211 -13.30 -3.75 20.49
CA GLU A 211 -14.05 -2.64 19.91
C GLU A 211 -13.79 -2.49 18.40
N VAL A 212 -12.52 -2.55 17.98
CA VAL A 212 -12.16 -2.49 16.56
C VAL A 212 -12.70 -3.69 15.78
N GLN A 213 -12.63 -4.89 16.34
CA GLN A 213 -13.15 -6.11 15.70
C GLN A 213 -14.68 -6.08 15.56
N LEU A 214 -15.39 -5.55 16.56
CA LEU A 214 -16.84 -5.37 16.49
C LEU A 214 -17.20 -4.37 15.38
N LEU A 215 -16.50 -3.24 15.33
CA LEU A 215 -16.70 -2.23 14.28
C LEU A 215 -16.44 -2.82 12.88
N ALA A 216 -15.40 -3.64 12.72
CA ALA A 216 -15.09 -4.28 11.44
C ALA A 216 -16.15 -5.31 11.02
N LYS A 217 -16.78 -6.02 11.98
CA LYS A 217 -17.92 -6.90 11.72
C LYS A 217 -19.17 -6.12 11.31
N ASP A 218 -19.41 -4.96 11.90
CA ASP A 218 -20.52 -4.08 11.48
C ASP A 218 -20.32 -3.57 10.05
N TRP A 219 -19.08 -3.24 9.68
CA TRP A 219 -18.73 -2.86 8.31
C TRP A 219 -18.88 -4.02 7.32
N GLU A 220 -18.42 -5.22 7.66
CA GLU A 220 -18.60 -6.42 6.85
C GLU A 220 -20.09 -6.76 6.64
N ALA A 221 -20.91 -6.59 7.67
CA ALA A 221 -22.36 -6.79 7.62
C ALA A 221 -23.12 -5.66 6.89
N ASN A 222 -22.42 -4.68 6.32
CA ASN A 222 -22.97 -3.48 5.68
C ASN A 222 -23.91 -2.66 6.60
N ARG A 223 -23.68 -2.68 7.92
CA ARG A 223 -24.42 -1.84 8.88
C ARG A 223 -23.90 -0.41 8.92
N ILE A 224 -22.66 -0.22 8.52
CA ILE A 224 -21.98 1.07 8.37
C ILE A 224 -21.25 1.11 7.03
N THR A 225 -21.09 2.31 6.49
CA THR A 225 -20.29 2.61 5.30
C THR A 225 -18.78 2.57 5.60
N GLN A 226 -17.94 2.55 4.57
CA GLN A 226 -16.49 2.69 4.74
C GLN A 226 -16.12 4.01 5.43
N ALA A 227 -16.77 5.12 5.06
CA ALA A 227 -16.50 6.42 5.66
C ALA A 227 -16.82 6.43 7.17
N GLU A 228 -17.95 5.85 7.56
CA GLU A 228 -18.32 5.69 8.98
C GLU A 228 -17.37 4.75 9.71
N PHE A 229 -16.95 3.64 9.07
CA PHE A 229 -15.94 2.75 9.63
C PHE A 229 -14.63 3.49 9.92
N GLU A 230 -14.09 4.24 8.96
CA GLU A 230 -12.83 4.97 9.13
C GLU A 230 -12.92 6.07 10.20
N GLU A 231 -14.04 6.79 10.26
CA GLU A 231 -14.26 7.82 11.28
C GLU A 231 -14.39 7.20 12.67
N ASN A 232 -15.23 6.18 12.84
CA ASN A 232 -15.41 5.50 14.13
C ASN A 232 -14.12 4.82 14.60
N PHE A 233 -13.36 4.23 13.68
CA PHE A 233 -12.05 3.66 13.98
C PHE A 233 -11.10 4.73 14.55
N LYS A 234 -11.04 5.92 13.93
CA LYS A 234 -10.25 7.05 14.45
C LYS A 234 -10.71 7.49 15.83
N GLN A 235 -12.02 7.48 16.11
CA GLN A 235 -12.57 7.84 17.42
C GLN A 235 -12.19 6.81 18.50
N ILE A 236 -12.26 5.51 18.20
CA ILE A 236 -11.82 4.43 19.10
C ILE A 236 -10.34 4.59 19.49
N LEU A 237 -9.50 5.06 18.55
CA LEU A 237 -8.06 5.22 18.82
C LEU A 237 -7.70 6.48 19.64
N LYS A 238 -8.60 7.44 19.85
CA LYS A 238 -8.32 8.64 20.65
C LYS A 238 -8.08 8.28 22.11
#